data_AF-A0A5E6MC52-F1
#
_entry.id   AF-A0A5E6MC52-F1
#
_cell.length_a   1.000
_cell.length_b   1.000
_cell.length_c   1.000
_cell.angle_alpha   90.00
_cell.angle_beta   90.00
_cell.angle_gamma   90.00
#
_symmetry.space_group_name_H-M   'P 1'
#
loop_
_entity.id
_entity.type
_entity.pdbx_description
1 polymer ?
#
loop_
_entity_poly.entity_id
_entity_poly.type
_entity_poly.pdbx_seq_one_letter_code
_entity_poly.pdbx_strand_id
1 'polypeptide(L)' 'MAIIDWCSWRVPGWRIRNSLDTSFCVDSLEDALALHGEPKISNSDQDSQFTSATFTAMLKRAGIAMSMDGRA' A
#
# COMPACT_ATOMS: atom_id res chain seq x y z
N MET A 1 2.59 -2.67 9.38
CA MET A 1 1.85 -2.78 8.12
C MET A 1 2.28 -4.07 7.45
N ALA A 2 1.34 -4.84 6.93
CA ALA A 2 1.61 -6.01 6.11
C ALA A 2 0.95 -5.81 4.74
N ILE A 3 1.61 -6.29 3.70
CA ILE A 3 1.11 -6.32 2.33
C ILE A 3 0.89 -7.79 2.03
N ILE A 4 -0.32 -8.09 1.56
CA ILE A 4 -0.76 -9.46 1.31
C ILE A 4 -1.09 -9.55 -0.17
N ASP A 5 -0.49 -10.53 -0.85
CA ASP A 5 -0.95 -10.91 -2.17
C ASP A 5 -2.27 -11.70 -2.03
N TRP A 6 -3.34 -11.13 -2.57
CA TRP A 6 -4.68 -11.68 -2.44
C TRP A 6 -4.83 -13.04 -3.14
N CYS A 7 -4.15 -13.26 -4.27
CA CYS A 7 -4.33 -14.49 -5.03
C CYS A 7 -3.67 -15.70 -4.35
N SER A 8 -2.48 -15.51 -3.78
CA SER A 8 -1.68 -16.60 -3.20
C SER A 8 -1.69 -16.66 -1.68
N TRP A 9 -2.33 -15.69 -1.00
CA TRP A 9 -2.29 -15.50 0.45
C TRP A 9 -0.88 -15.32 1.03
N ARG A 10 0.10 -15.01 0.17
CA ARG A 10 1.48 -14.75 0.61
C ARG A 10 1.57 -13.34 1.18
N VAL A 11 2.52 -13.16 2.10
CA VAL A 11 2.86 -11.85 2.67
C VAL A 11 4.18 -11.40 2.02
N PRO A 12 4.15 -10.72 0.86
CA PRO A 12 5.35 -10.23 0.18
C PRO A 12 6.14 -9.22 1.03
N GLY A 13 5.48 -8.44 1.88
CA GLY A 13 6.20 -7.44 2.67
C GLY A 13 5.48 -7.14 3.97
N TRP A 14 6.25 -6.95 5.03
CA TRP A 14 5.72 -6.46 6.29
C TRP A 14 6.80 -5.72 7.08
N ARG A 15 6.36 -4.76 7.88
CA ARG A 15 7.18 -4.10 8.89
C ARG A 15 6.37 -3.86 10.16
N ILE A 16 7.03 -3.90 11.30
CA ILE A 16 6.43 -3.63 12.61
C ILE A 16 6.95 -2.29 13.14
N ARG A 17 6.02 -1.48 13.65
CA ARG A 17 6.29 -0.23 14.36
C ARG A 17 5.21 -0.01 15.41
N ASN A 18 5.55 0.70 16.49
CA ASN A 18 4.61 1.03 17.57
C ASN A 18 3.57 2.10 17.17
N SER A 19 3.84 2.87 16.11
CA SER A 19 2.92 3.89 15.60
C SER A 19 2.76 3.72 14.10
N LEU A 20 1.54 3.96 13.61
CA LEU A 20 1.24 3.87 12.19
C LEU A 20 1.21 5.28 11.60
N ASP A 21 2.22 5.63 10.82
CA ASP A 21 2.32 6.91 10.12
C ASP A 21 2.42 6.71 8.60
N THR A 22 2.05 7.74 7.84
CA THR A 22 2.02 7.68 6.37
C THR A 22 3.40 7.38 5.79
N SER A 23 4.47 8.02 6.29
CA SER A 23 5.84 7.77 5.81
C SER A 23 6.22 6.29 5.96
N PHE A 24 5.93 5.71 7.13
CA PHE A 24 6.17 4.30 7.37
C PHE A 24 5.39 3.38 6.43
N CYS A 25 4.13 3.72 6.10
CA CYS A 25 3.34 2.98 5.11
C CYS A 25 3.93 3.09 3.70
N VAL A 26 4.38 4.28 3.30
CA VAL A 26 5.01 4.52 2.00
C VAL A 26 6.30 3.70 1.88
N ASP A 27 7.21 3.82 2.84
CA ASP A 27 8.50 3.12 2.82
C ASP A 27 8.30 1.59 2.81
N SER A 28 7.31 1.10 3.56
CA SER A 28 7.03 -0.34 3.63
C SER A 28 6.43 -0.88 2.33
N LEU A 29 5.69 -0.04 1.60
CA LEU A 29 5.14 -0.39 0.29
C LEU A 29 6.20 -0.28 -0.81
N GLU A 30 7.07 0.74 -0.79
CA GLU A 30 8.19 0.84 -1.73
C GLU A 30 9.11 -0.39 -1.67
N ASP A 31 9.46 -0.87 -0.47
CA ASP A 31 10.24 -2.09 -0.29
C ASP A 31 9.57 -3.31 -0.94
N ALA A 32 8.27 -3.49 -0.71
CA ALA A 32 7.54 -4.63 -1.24
C ALA A 32 7.44 -4.58 -2.77
N LEU A 33 7.22 -3.38 -3.34
CA LEU A 33 7.20 -3.18 -4.78
C LEU A 33 8.57 -3.46 -5.40
N ALA A 34 9.65 -3.05 -4.74
CA ALA A 34 11.01 -3.32 -5.21
C ALA A 34 11.34 -4.82 -5.20
N LEU A 35 10.85 -5.58 -4.23
CA LEU A 35 11.13 -7.01 -4.08
C LEU A 35 10.20 -7.92 -4.90
N HIS A 36 8.94 -7.54 -5.06
CA HIS A 36 7.89 -8.41 -5.60
C HIS A 36 7.22 -7.87 -6.86
N GLY A 37 7.54 -6.65 -7.27
CA GLY A 37 6.95 -5.97 -8.42
C GLY A 37 5.61 -5.30 -8.10
N GLU A 38 5.06 -4.65 -9.12
CA GLU A 38 3.87 -3.80 -8.99
C GLU A 38 2.57 -4.61 -9.21
N PRO A 39 1.64 -4.64 -8.24
CA PRO A 39 0.33 -5.23 -8.45
C PRO A 39 -0.53 -4.32 -9.34
N LYS A 40 -1.54 -4.89 -10.00
CA LYS A 40 -2.49 -4.09 -10.79
C LYS A 40 -3.40 -3.22 -9.92
N ILE A 41 -3.80 -3.74 -8.75
CA ILE A 41 -4.75 -3.10 -7.84
C ILE A 41 -4.18 -3.17 -6.42
N SER A 42 -4.22 -2.04 -5.72
CA SER A 42 -3.99 -1.96 -4.29
C SER A 42 -5.31 -1.70 -3.56
N ASN A 43 -5.59 -2.53 -2.57
CA ASN A 43 -6.67 -2.32 -1.61
C ASN A 43 -6.06 -2.00 -0.25
N SER A 44 -6.57 -0.94 0.39
CA SER A 44 -6.21 -0.54 1.74
C SER A 44 -7.45 -0.03 2.45
N ASP A 45 -7.43 -0.05 3.78
CA ASP A 45 -8.51 0.51 4.58
C ASP A 45 -8.60 2.04 4.39
N GLN A 46 -9.77 2.63 4.65
CA GLN A 46 -10.04 4.07 4.47
C GLN A 46 -9.43 4.97 5.56
N ASP A 47 -8.44 4.46 6.29
CA ASP A 47 -7.79 5.25 7.33
C ASP A 47 -6.96 6.41 6.76
N SER A 48 -6.72 7.42 7.59
CA SER A 48 -6.02 8.67 7.23
C SER A 48 -4.64 8.46 6.58
N GLN A 49 -3.92 7.40 6.97
CA GLN A 49 -2.60 7.05 6.47
C GLN A 49 -2.62 6.55 5.02
N PHE A 50 -3.71 5.89 4.60
CA PHE A 50 -3.86 5.32 3.25
C PHE A 50 -4.61 6.25 2.30
N THR A 51 -5.40 7.17 2.85
CA THR A 51 -6.04 8.27 2.10
C THR A 51 -5.16 9.50 1.95
N SER A 52 -3.98 9.53 2.60
CA SER A 52 -3.01 10.61 2.49
C SER A 52 -2.54 10.85 1.06
N ALA A 53 -2.33 12.12 0.72
CA ALA A 53 -1.82 12.55 -0.59
C ALA A 53 -0.46 11.89 -0.92
N THR A 54 0.40 11.68 0.07
CA THR A 54 1.72 11.06 -0.14
C THR A 54 1.58 9.59 -0.55
N PHE A 55 0.69 8.84 0.11
CA PHE A 55 0.47 7.43 -0.18
C PHE A 55 -0.20 7.23 -1.55
N THR A 56 -1.24 7.99 -1.82
CA THR A 56 -1.96 7.95 -3.12
C THR A 56 -1.08 8.42 -4.29
N ALA A 57 -0.20 9.41 -4.08
CA ALA A 57 0.76 9.84 -5.10
C ALA A 57 1.79 8.75 -5.42
N MET A 58 2.26 8.01 -4.42
CA MET A 58 3.20 6.92 -4.65
C MET A 58 2.57 5.78 -5.46
N LEU A 59 1.34 5.36 -5.12
CA LEU A 59 0.60 4.35 -5.88
C LEU A 59 0.38 4.78 -7.34
N LYS A 60 0.01 6.05 -7.57
CA LYS A 60 -0.15 6.61 -8.92
C LYS A 60 1.18 6.62 -9.69
N ARG A 61 2.30 6.96 -9.03
CA ARG A 61 3.63 6.93 -9.64
C ARG A 61 4.03 5.51 -10.07
N ALA A 62 3.68 4.52 -9.27
CA ALA A 62 3.90 3.10 -9.58
C ALA A 62 2.88 2.52 -10.57
N GLY A 63 1.92 3.32 -11.07
CA GLY A 63 0.90 2.84 -12.00
C GLY A 63 -0.12 1.87 -11.40
N ILE A 64 -0.24 1.83 -10.07
CA ILE A 64 -1.11 0.90 -9.35
C ILE A 64 -2.50 1.52 -9.18
N ALA A 65 -3.55 0.81 -9.63
CA ALA A 65 -4.91 1.26 -9.43
C ALA A 65 -5.33 1.11 -7.96
N MET A 66 -6.04 2.08 -7.42
CA MET A 66 -6.59 1.99 -6.07
C MET A 66 -8.03 1.49 -6.15
N SER A 67 -8.37 0.40 -5.45
CA SER A 67 -9.76 -0.09 -5.38
C SER A 67 -10.65 0.77 -4.47
N MET A 68 -10.03 1.68 -3.70
CA MET A 68 -10.68 2.53 -2.70
C MET A 68 -11.46 3.70 -3.31
N ASP A 69 -11.74 3.71 -4.62
CA ASP A 69 -12.60 4.70 -5.29
C ASP A 69 -14.06 4.46 -4.85
N GLY A 70 -14.30 4.71 -3.57
CA GLY A 70 -15.61 4.77 -2.95
C GLY A 70 -16.38 5.88 -3.61
N ARG A 71 -17.57 5.54 -4.09
CA ARG A 71 -18.57 6.50 -4.56
C ARG A 71 -18.71 7.65 -3.53
N ALA A 72 -18.92 8.83 -4.11
CA ALA A 72 -19.35 10.06 -3.46
C ALA A 72 -20.40 9.87 -2.36
#